data_AF-A0A4C2EBU9-F1
#
_entry.id   AF-A0A4C2EBU9-F1
#
_cell.length_a   1.000
_cell.length_b   1.000
_cell.length_c   1.000
_cell.angle_alpha   90.00
_cell.angle_beta   90.00
_cell.angle_gamma   90.00
#
_symmetry.space_group_name_H-M   'P 1'
#
loop_
_entity.id
_entity.type
_entity.pdbx_description
1 polymer ?
#
loop_
_entity_poly.entity_id
_entity_poly.type
_entity_poly.pdbx_seq_one_letter_code
_entity_poly.pdbx_strand_id
1 'polypeptide(L)'
;MTDRLTQLQICLDQMMEQFCATLNYIDKNHDFEPVNEHEPKMSDRHATVASPEEYSNTIDELSTDIILKTRQINKLIDSLPGVDVSTEEQMHKIDILQKELVNIEDKKIAAVKEKELLQKEVNDVINVFVSGIAEARHETAIE
;
A
#
# COMPACT_ATOMS: atom_id res chain seq x y z
N MET A 1 6.00 2.91 7.33
CA MET A 1 5.09 2.32 6.34
C MET A 1 4.88 0.85 6.74
N THR A 2 4.06 0.61 7.77
CA THR A 2 3.81 -0.70 8.41
C THR A 2 2.82 -1.56 7.62
N ASP A 3 2.30 -1.00 6.52
CA ASP A 3 1.24 -1.56 5.69
C ASP A 3 1.63 -2.90 5.02
N ARG A 4 2.90 -3.13 4.73
CA ARG A 4 3.36 -4.38 4.08
C ARG A 4 3.18 -5.61 4.97
N LEU A 5 3.38 -5.47 6.28
CA LEU A 5 3.14 -6.56 7.22
C LEU A 5 1.64 -6.88 7.33
N THR A 6 0.79 -5.84 7.35
CA THR A 6 -0.67 -6.01 7.33
C THR A 6 -1.14 -6.65 6.02
N GLN A 7 -0.61 -6.22 4.86
CA GLN A 7 -0.90 -6.85 3.57
C GLN A 7 -0.53 -8.33 3.54
N LEU A 8 0.61 -8.70 4.15
CA LEU A 8 1.04 -10.10 4.25
C LEU A 8 0.06 -10.92 5.10
N GLN A 9 -0.41 -10.38 6.23
CA GLN A 9 -1.42 -11.02 7.07
C GLN A 9 -2.73 -11.24 6.29
N ILE A 10 -3.23 -10.21 5.60
CA ILE A 10 -4.43 -10.32 4.76
C ILE A 10 -4.25 -11.38 3.66
N CYS A 11 -3.08 -11.44 3.02
CA CYS A 11 -2.82 -12.45 1.99
C CYS A 11 -2.80 -13.88 2.57
N LEU A 12 -2.30 -14.04 3.79
CA LEU A 12 -2.29 -15.33 4.48
C LEU A 12 -3.73 -15.78 4.83
N ASP A 13 -4.55 -14.86 5.35
CA ASP A 13 -5.96 -15.13 5.66
C ASP A 13 -6.73 -15.55 4.41
N GLN A 14 -6.56 -14.81 3.30
CA GLN A 14 -7.16 -15.14 2.01
C GLN A 14 -6.71 -16.51 1.49
N MET A 15 -5.44 -16.88 1.67
CA MET A 15 -4.95 -18.20 1.27
C MET A 15 -5.61 -19.32 2.08
N MET A 16 -5.85 -19.09 3.38
CA MET A 16 -6.55 -20.05 4.23
C MET A 16 -8.02 -20.20 3.84
N GLU A 17 -8.70 -19.10 3.51
CA GLU A 17 -10.06 -19.13 2.95
C GLU A 17 -10.11 -19.93 1.64
N GLN A 18 -9.15 -19.72 0.74
CA GLN A 18 -9.05 -20.46 -0.52
C GLN A 18 -8.82 -21.95 -0.30
N PHE A 19 -7.98 -22.35 0.66
CA PHE A 19 -7.80 -23.77 0.99
C PHE A 19 -9.11 -24.40 1.47
N CYS A 20 -9.82 -23.75 2.39
CA CYS A 20 -11.10 -24.22 2.88
C CYS A 20 -12.14 -24.29 1.75
N ALA A 21 -12.24 -23.27 0.91
CA ALA A 21 -13.15 -23.24 -0.23
C ALA A 21 -12.86 -24.37 -1.23
N THR A 22 -11.57 -24.62 -1.51
CA THR A 22 -11.14 -25.67 -2.43
C THR A 22 -11.49 -27.06 -1.91
N LEU A 23 -11.19 -27.34 -0.64
CA LEU A 23 -11.55 -28.61 -0.01
C LEU A 23 -13.07 -28.81 0.04
N ASN A 24 -13.83 -27.75 0.37
CA ASN A 24 -15.29 -27.80 0.35
C ASN A 24 -15.86 -28.06 -1.04
N TYR A 25 -15.23 -27.51 -2.09
CA TYR A 25 -15.62 -27.77 -3.46
C TYR A 25 -15.38 -29.23 -3.84
N ILE A 26 -14.20 -29.75 -3.53
CA ILE A 26 -13.83 -31.16 -3.77
C ILE A 26 -14.82 -32.10 -3.06
N ASP A 27 -15.07 -31.88 -1.77
CA ASP A 27 -15.94 -32.71 -0.95
C ASP A 27 -17.38 -32.74 -1.47
N LYS A 28 -17.92 -31.60 -1.91
CA LYS A 28 -19.34 -31.50 -2.32
C LYS A 28 -19.61 -31.86 -3.77
N ASN A 29 -18.63 -31.69 -4.65
CA ASN A 29 -18.85 -31.77 -6.11
C ASN A 29 -18.18 -32.97 -6.77
N HIS A 30 -17.42 -33.78 -6.02
CA HIS A 30 -16.84 -35.01 -6.54
C HIS A 30 -17.91 -35.99 -7.04
N ASP A 31 -17.54 -36.75 -8.06
CA ASP A 31 -18.35 -37.82 -8.62
C ASP A 31 -18.05 -39.16 -7.91
N PHE A 32 -19.00 -40.08 -7.95
CA PHE A 32 -18.83 -41.42 -7.39
C PHE A 32 -18.19 -42.34 -8.43
N GLU A 33 -17.02 -42.91 -8.15
CA GLU A 33 -16.43 -43.91 -9.03
C GLU A 33 -16.72 -45.34 -8.53
N PRO A 34 -17.12 -46.27 -9.43
CA PRO A 34 -17.29 -47.67 -9.07
C PRO A 34 -15.92 -48.31 -8.81
N VAL A 35 -15.84 -49.19 -7.81
CA VAL A 35 -14.58 -49.87 -7.45
C VAL A 35 -14.15 -50.87 -8.53
N ASN A 36 -15.13 -51.47 -9.21
CA ASN A 36 -14.91 -52.43 -10.29
C ASN A 36 -15.89 -52.17 -11.46
N GLU A 37 -15.51 -52.54 -12.70
CA GLU A 37 -16.36 -52.38 -13.90
C GLU A 37 -17.74 -53.08 -13.82
N HIS A 38 -17.88 -54.05 -12.91
CA HIS A 38 -19.09 -54.83 -12.73
C HIS A 38 -20.06 -54.22 -11.69
N GLU A 39 -19.65 -53.18 -10.98
CA GLU A 39 -20.49 -52.51 -9.97
C GLU A 39 -21.20 -51.31 -10.59
N PRO A 40 -22.52 -51.14 -10.32
CA PRO A 40 -23.24 -49.97 -10.77
C PRO A 40 -22.73 -48.73 -10.04
N LYS A 41 -22.49 -47.66 -10.79
CA LYS A 41 -22.12 -46.35 -10.25
C LYS A 41 -23.16 -45.87 -9.24
N MET A 42 -22.71 -45.57 -8.02
CA MET A 42 -23.58 -45.00 -7.00
C MET A 42 -24.05 -43.61 -7.43
N SER A 43 -25.33 -43.32 -7.21
CA SER A 43 -25.91 -42.00 -7.50
C SER A 43 -26.82 -41.61 -6.35
N ASP A 44 -26.49 -40.53 -5.67
CA ASP A 44 -27.33 -39.92 -4.65
C ASP A 44 -28.11 -38.75 -5.27
N ARG A 45 -29.43 -38.72 -5.06
CA ARG A 45 -30.31 -37.65 -5.54
C ARG A 45 -30.07 -36.31 -4.82
N HIS A 46 -29.45 -36.35 -3.65
CA HIS A 46 -29.08 -35.17 -2.88
C HIS A 46 -27.64 -34.71 -3.14
N ALA A 47 -26.81 -35.51 -3.83
CA ALA A 47 -25.45 -35.12 -4.18
C ALA A 47 -25.46 -34.11 -5.34
N THR A 48 -24.66 -33.05 -5.20
CA THR A 48 -24.47 -32.04 -6.24
C THR A 48 -23.22 -32.40 -7.01
N VAL A 49 -23.31 -33.38 -7.91
CA VAL A 49 -22.16 -33.84 -8.72
C VAL A 49 -21.96 -32.89 -9.90
N ALA A 50 -20.78 -32.31 -10.02
CA ALA A 50 -20.39 -31.51 -11.18
C ALA A 50 -20.04 -32.42 -12.37
N SER A 51 -20.14 -31.92 -13.60
CA SER A 51 -19.64 -32.69 -14.74
C SER A 51 -18.12 -32.87 -14.65
N PRO A 52 -17.53 -33.96 -15.19
CA PRO A 52 -16.08 -34.19 -15.10
C PRO A 52 -15.25 -33.05 -15.69
N GLU A 53 -15.73 -32.43 -16.77
CA GLU A 53 -15.07 -31.29 -17.41
C GLU A 53 -15.13 -30.03 -16.54
N GLU A 54 -16.32 -29.68 -16.01
CA GLU A 54 -16.47 -28.54 -15.10
C GLU A 54 -15.68 -28.73 -13.80
N TYR A 55 -15.68 -29.94 -13.25
CA TYR A 55 -14.94 -30.28 -12.04
C TYR A 55 -13.43 -30.12 -12.27
N SER A 56 -12.89 -30.70 -13.34
CA SER A 56 -11.46 -30.57 -13.68
C SER A 56 -11.07 -29.11 -13.90
N ASN A 57 -11.85 -28.36 -14.68
CA ASN A 57 -11.58 -26.95 -14.96
C ASN A 57 -11.61 -26.11 -13.68
N THR A 58 -12.55 -26.37 -12.77
CA THR A 58 -12.66 -25.65 -11.50
C THR A 58 -11.48 -25.97 -10.57
N ILE A 59 -11.04 -27.24 -10.52
CA ILE A 59 -9.86 -27.63 -9.75
C ILE A 59 -8.60 -26.96 -10.27
N ASP A 60 -8.46 -26.84 -11.59
CA ASP A 60 -7.32 -26.15 -12.22
C ASP A 60 -7.32 -24.64 -11.91
N GLU A 61 -8.49 -24.00 -11.92
CA GLU A 61 -8.65 -22.59 -11.55
C GLU A 61 -8.27 -22.35 -10.07
N LEU A 62 -8.87 -23.13 -9.16
CA LEU A 62 -8.60 -23.04 -7.72
C LEU A 62 -7.11 -23.30 -7.40
N SER A 63 -6.51 -24.28 -8.07
CA SER A 63 -5.09 -24.60 -7.91
C SER A 63 -4.20 -23.48 -8.42
N THR A 64 -4.56 -22.88 -9.56
CA THR A 64 -3.84 -21.73 -10.14
C THR A 64 -3.89 -20.54 -9.19
N ASP A 65 -5.05 -20.24 -8.61
CA ASP A 65 -5.22 -19.15 -7.66
C ASP A 65 -4.35 -19.31 -6.41
N ILE A 66 -4.30 -20.51 -5.85
CA ILE A 66 -3.44 -20.82 -4.69
C ILE A 66 -1.95 -20.62 -5.05
N ILE A 67 -1.51 -21.05 -6.24
CA ILE A 67 -0.14 -20.85 -6.71
C ILE A 67 0.17 -19.35 -6.87
N LEU A 68 -0.76 -18.59 -7.46
CA LEU A 68 -0.60 -17.15 -7.65
C LEU A 68 -0.54 -16.42 -6.30
N LYS A 69 -1.39 -16.80 -5.33
CA LYS A 69 -1.35 -16.25 -3.98
C LYS A 69 -0.06 -16.58 -3.25
N THR A 70 0.44 -17.80 -3.39
CA THR A 70 1.75 -18.20 -2.83
C THR A 70 2.88 -17.32 -3.39
N ARG A 71 2.89 -17.06 -4.70
CA ARG A 71 3.87 -16.16 -5.31
C ARG A 71 3.72 -14.71 -4.82
N GLN A 72 2.48 -14.24 -4.64
CA GLN A 72 2.21 -12.91 -4.08
C GLN A 72 2.77 -12.79 -2.65
N ILE A 73 2.55 -13.80 -1.81
CA ILE A 73 3.07 -13.87 -0.45
C ILE A 73 4.60 -13.81 -0.44
N ASN A 74 5.28 -14.61 -1.28
CA ASN A 74 6.75 -14.58 -1.37
C ASN A 74 7.26 -13.20 -1.79
N LYS A 75 6.65 -12.57 -2.80
CA LYS A 75 7.01 -11.19 -3.19
C LYS A 75 6.81 -10.18 -2.07
N LEU A 76 5.75 -10.35 -1.26
CA LEU A 76 5.52 -9.47 -0.11
C LEU A 76 6.60 -9.65 0.95
N ILE A 77 7.00 -10.90 1.24
CA ILE A 77 8.09 -11.23 2.17
C ILE A 77 9.40 -10.58 1.70
N ASP A 78 9.76 -10.76 0.43
CA ASP A 78 10.97 -10.17 -0.17
C ASP A 78 10.97 -8.63 -0.12
N SER A 79 9.78 -8.02 -0.10
CA SER A 79 9.60 -6.56 -0.04
C SER A 79 9.44 -6.01 1.38
N LEU A 80 9.55 -6.84 2.42
CA LEU A 80 9.37 -6.39 3.80
C LEU A 80 10.46 -5.38 4.18
N PRO A 81 10.06 -4.18 4.66
CA PRO A 81 11.03 -3.16 5.03
C PRO A 81 11.84 -3.65 6.24
N GLY A 82 13.17 -3.61 6.11
CA GLY A 82 14.05 -3.98 7.21
C GLY A 82 14.32 -5.48 7.34
N VAL A 83 13.89 -6.33 6.38
CA VAL A 83 14.05 -7.80 6.47
C VAL A 83 15.51 -8.24 6.57
N ASP A 84 16.44 -7.54 5.92
CA ASP A 84 17.88 -7.87 5.93
C ASP A 84 18.70 -7.02 6.92
N VAL A 85 18.04 -6.17 7.72
CA VAL A 85 18.71 -5.10 8.47
C VAL A 85 18.63 -5.38 9.96
N SER A 86 19.77 -5.38 10.64
CA SER A 86 19.81 -5.61 12.09
C SER A 86 19.13 -4.48 12.87
N THR A 87 18.60 -4.78 14.05
CA THR A 87 17.98 -3.77 14.93
C THR A 87 18.96 -2.67 15.33
N GLU A 88 20.24 -3.01 15.51
CA GLU A 88 21.29 -2.04 15.84
C GLU A 88 21.50 -1.05 14.68
N GLU A 89 21.61 -1.55 13.45
CA GLU A 89 21.74 -0.71 12.26
C GLU A 89 20.50 0.16 12.04
N GLN A 90 19.31 -0.38 12.29
CA GLN A 90 18.06 0.39 12.25
C GLN A 90 18.06 1.52 13.29
N MET A 91 18.50 1.25 14.52
CA MET A 91 18.58 2.28 15.56
C MET A 91 19.62 3.35 15.23
N HIS A 92 20.79 2.95 14.76
CA HIS A 92 21.83 3.88 14.33
C HIS A 92 21.34 4.79 13.18
N LYS A 93 20.58 4.23 12.24
CA LYS A 93 19.96 5.00 11.16
C LYS A 93 18.91 6.00 11.68
N ILE A 94 18.13 5.61 12.69
CA ILE A 94 17.19 6.52 13.36
C ILE A 94 17.95 7.70 13.99
N ASP A 95 19.02 7.43 14.73
CA ASP A 95 19.83 8.48 15.37
C ASP A 95 20.44 9.46 14.36
N ILE A 96 20.95 8.97 13.23
CA ILE A 96 21.45 9.82 12.15
C ILE A 96 20.34 10.69 11.59
N LEU A 97 19.20 10.09 11.23
CA LEU A 97 18.07 10.83 10.66
C LEU A 97 17.53 11.88 11.62
N GLN A 98 17.51 11.61 12.93
CA GLN A 98 17.13 12.60 13.94
C GLN A 98 18.08 13.80 13.96
N LYS A 99 19.40 13.56 13.92
CA LYS A 99 20.41 14.63 13.87
C LYS A 99 20.30 15.45 12.58
N GLU A 100 20.10 14.79 11.45
CA GLU A 100 19.88 15.47 10.17
C GLU A 100 18.61 16.33 10.17
N LEU A 101 17.54 15.81 10.77
CA LEU A 101 16.26 16.53 10.88
C LEU A 101 16.42 17.83 11.67
N VAL A 102 17.13 17.80 12.81
CA VAL A 102 17.42 19.01 13.60
C VAL A 102 18.22 20.03 12.78
N ASN A 103 19.27 19.59 12.08
CA ASN A 103 20.09 20.48 11.26
C ASN A 103 19.29 21.11 10.10
N ILE A 104 18.44 20.32 9.44
CA ILE A 104 17.56 20.83 8.37
C ILE A 104 16.53 21.82 8.94
N GLU A 105 15.98 21.56 10.11
CA GLU A 105 15.03 22.45 10.76
C GLU A 105 15.67 23.80 11.11
N ASP A 106 16.89 23.81 11.66
CA ASP A 106 17.64 25.04 11.94
C ASP A 106 17.91 25.87 10.68
N LYS A 107 18.30 25.20 9.59
CA LYS A 107 18.47 25.84 8.28
C LYS A 107 17.16 26.41 7.76
N LYS A 108 16.05 25.70 7.94
CA LYS A 108 14.72 26.17 7.56
C LYS A 108 14.36 27.43 8.34
N ILE A 109 14.59 27.45 9.65
CA ILE A 109 14.32 28.62 10.50
C ILE A 109 15.15 29.83 10.04
N ALA A 110 16.45 29.64 9.78
CA ALA A 110 17.33 30.70 9.30
C ALA A 110 16.86 31.26 7.95
N ALA A 111 16.52 30.39 6.99
CA ALA A 111 16.03 30.79 5.67
C ALA A 111 14.68 31.52 5.74
N VAL A 112 13.77 31.10 6.63
CA VAL A 112 12.50 31.80 6.86
C VAL A 112 12.75 33.19 7.44
N LYS A 113 13.67 33.34 8.39
CA LYS A 113 14.02 34.63 8.99
C LYS A 113 14.60 35.60 7.95
N GLU A 114 15.49 35.13 7.09
CA GLU A 114 16.06 35.94 6.01
C GLU A 114 14.97 36.37 5.01
N LYS A 115 14.09 35.44 4.63
CA LYS A 115 12.94 35.74 3.77
C LYS A 115 12.03 36.83 4.39
N GLU A 116 11.72 36.74 5.68
CA GLU A 116 10.88 37.71 6.37
C GLU A 116 11.52 39.11 6.41
N LEU A 117 12.83 39.19 6.61
CA LEU A 117 13.57 40.46 6.56
C LEU A 117 13.52 41.09 5.17
N LEU A 118 13.85 40.33 4.12
CA LEU A 118 13.80 40.80 2.74
C LEU A 118 12.39 41.21 2.34
N GLN A 119 11.38 40.45 2.76
CA GLN A 119 9.98 40.79 2.50
C GLN A 119 9.59 42.13 3.16
N LYS A 120 10.08 42.39 4.37
CA LYS A 120 9.85 43.67 5.05
C LYS A 120 10.52 44.82 4.31
N GLU A 121 11.78 44.68 3.91
CA GLU A 121 12.50 45.72 3.16
C GLU A 121 11.79 46.08 1.84
N VAL A 122 11.33 45.07 1.10
CA VAL A 122 10.57 45.30 -0.14
C VAL A 122 9.24 46.01 0.14
N ASN A 123 8.52 45.61 1.19
CA ASN A 123 7.28 46.28 1.59
C ASN A 123 7.51 47.74 2.00
N ASP A 124 8.59 48.04 2.71
CA ASP A 124 8.93 49.40 3.11
C ASP A 124 9.19 50.27 1.87
N VAL A 125 9.93 49.76 0.88
CA VAL A 125 10.13 50.44 -0.41
C VAL A 125 8.81 50.69 -1.14
N ILE A 126 7.93 49.69 -1.22
CA ILE A 126 6.61 49.83 -1.84
C ILE A 126 5.80 50.92 -1.13
N ASN A 127 5.80 50.96 0.20
CA ASN A 127 5.08 51.97 0.97
C ASN A 127 5.60 53.38 0.69
N VAL A 128 6.93 53.57 0.62
CA VAL A 128 7.52 54.87 0.25
C VAL A 128 7.06 55.31 -1.14
N PHE A 129 7.08 54.41 -2.13
CA PHE A 129 6.60 54.73 -3.48
C PHE A 129 5.11 55.08 -3.51
N VAL A 130 4.26 54.32 -2.81
CA VAL A 130 2.82 54.57 -2.75
C VAL A 130 2.51 55.92 -2.09
N SER A 131 3.15 56.24 -0.96
CA SER A 131 3.01 57.52 -0.28
C SER A 131 3.49 58.69 -1.15
N GLY A 132 4.67 58.57 -1.77
CA GLY A 132 5.19 59.63 -2.65
C GLY A 132 4.31 59.89 -3.88
N ILE A 133 3.74 58.85 -4.49
CA ILE A 133 2.76 59.00 -5.58
C ILE A 133 1.48 59.67 -5.09
N ALA A 134 0.99 59.31 -3.89
CA ALA A 134 -0.21 59.90 -3.31
C ALA A 134 -0.03 61.39 -3.00
N GLU A 135 1.09 61.78 -2.42
CA GLU A 135 1.45 63.18 -2.12
C GLU A 135 1.59 64.02 -3.41
N ALA A 136 2.34 63.53 -4.40
CA ALA A 136 2.52 64.23 -5.67
C ALA A 136 1.19 64.47 -6.42
N ARG A 137 0.25 63.52 -6.33
CA ARG A 137 -1.10 63.67 -6.90
C ARG A 137 -1.98 64.64 -6.12
N HIS A 138 -1.71 64.85 -4.83
CA HIS A 138 -2.47 65.78 -4.01
C HIS A 138 -2.01 67.23 -4.24
N GLU A 139 -0.70 67.45 -4.36
CA GLU A 139 -0.14 68.77 -4.70
C GLU A 139 -0.61 69.26 -6.08
N THR A 140 -0.62 68.39 -7.09
CA THR A 140 -1.12 68.72 -8.44
C THR A 140 -2.64 68.95 -8.53
N ALA A 141 -3.40 68.67 -7.47
CA ALA A 141 -4.84 68.92 -7.41
C ALA A 141 -5.22 70.21 -6.64
N ILE A 142 -4.24 70.86 -5.98
CA ILE A 142 -4.44 72.08 -5.18
C ILE A 142 -3.94 73.33 -5.90
N GLU A 143 -3.11 73.19 -6.95
CA GLU A 143 -2.86 74.22 -7.98
C GLU A 143 -3.96 74.27 -9.04
#